data_AF-A0A1S8SYU6-F1
#
_entry.id   AF-A0A1S8SYU6-F1
#
_cell.length_a   1.000
_cell.length_b   1.000
_cell.length_c   1.000
_cell.angle_alpha   90.00
_cell.angle_beta   90.00
_cell.angle_gamma   90.00
#
_symmetry.space_group_name_H-M   'P 1'
#
loop_
_entity.id
_entity.type
_entity.pdbx_description
1 polymer ?
#
loop_
_entity_poly.entity_id
_entity_poly.type
_entity_poly.pdbx_seq_one_letter_code
_entity_poly.pdbx_strand_id
1 'polypeptide(L)'
;MQEMYSIENVEEIIGYDEYIKDFEEQAADFCKTSGTRLLQSVFSEFTADMICSVYLDYGQTKAEYPIRFEFNINVEDGQVTVSYIGFS
;
A
#
# COMPACT_ATOMS: atom_id res chain seq x y z
N MET A 1 14.73 -2.09 -20.86
CA MET A 1 14.38 -3.14 -19.88
C MET A 1 14.07 -2.39 -18.61
N GLN A 2 12.83 -2.47 -18.12
CA GLN A 2 12.48 -1.83 -16.85
C GLN A 2 13.06 -2.68 -15.72
N GLU A 3 13.68 -2.03 -14.75
CA GLU A 3 14.17 -2.71 -13.55
C GLU A 3 12.97 -3.05 -12.66
N MET A 4 12.97 -4.28 -12.15
CA MET A 4 11.90 -4.79 -11.31
C MET A 4 12.35 -4.79 -9.87
N TYR A 5 11.48 -4.32 -9.01
CA TYR A 5 11.70 -4.18 -7.59
C TYR A 5 10.70 -5.02 -6.81
N SER A 6 11.09 -5.41 -5.60
CA SER A 6 10.21 -6.06 -4.63
C SER A 6 10.55 -5.56 -3.24
N ILE A 7 9.55 -5.48 -2.37
CA ILE A 7 9.76 -5.22 -0.94
C ILE A 7 9.74 -6.56 -0.21
N GLU A 8 10.86 -6.93 0.41
CA GLU A 8 10.95 -8.18 1.19
C GLU A 8 10.20 -8.04 2.52
N ASN A 9 10.31 -6.89 3.17
CA ASN A 9 9.57 -6.58 4.39
C ASN A 9 8.77 -5.28 4.24
N VAL A 10 7.45 -5.38 4.31
CA VAL A 10 6.55 -4.21 4.20
C VAL A 10 6.74 -3.19 5.32
N GLU A 11 7.38 -3.57 6.43
CA GLU A 11 7.79 -2.64 7.49
C GLU A 11 8.90 -1.66 7.02
N GLU A 12 9.56 -1.93 5.90
CA GLU A 12 10.51 -1.00 5.26
C GLU A 12 9.82 0.15 4.53
N ILE A 13 8.50 0.07 4.33
CA ILE A 13 7.73 1.17 3.74
C ILE A 13 7.69 2.33 4.72
N ILE A 14 8.13 3.51 4.27
CA ILE A 14 8.05 4.73 5.06
C ILE A 14 6.57 5.05 5.29
N GLY A 15 6.15 5.12 6.55
CA GLY A 15 4.75 5.33 6.92
C GLY A 15 3.91 4.04 7.01
N TYR A 16 4.54 2.86 7.08
CA TYR A 16 3.84 1.58 7.25
C TYR A 16 2.86 1.58 8.44
N ASP A 17 3.27 2.06 9.61
CA ASP A 17 2.41 2.10 10.80
C ASP A 17 1.19 3.01 10.61
N GLU A 18 1.37 4.13 9.90
CA GLU A 18 0.28 5.07 9.57
C GLU A 18 -0.69 4.42 8.58
N TYR A 19 -0.19 3.74 7.55
CA TYR A 19 -1.01 2.95 6.65
C TYR A 19 -1.85 1.90 7.39
N ILE A 20 -1.24 1.11 8.29
CA ILE A 20 -1.98 0.07 9.02
C ILE A 20 -3.09 0.69 9.87
N LYS A 21 -2.79 1.79 10.56
CA LYS A 21 -3.77 2.52 11.36
C LYS A 21 -4.93 3.03 10.49
N ASP A 22 -4.63 3.74 9.41
CA ASP A 22 -5.65 4.26 8.49
C ASP A 22 -6.47 3.12 7.89
N PHE A 23 -5.81 2.04 7.47
CA PHE A 23 -6.47 0.86 6.93
C PHE A 23 -7.46 0.25 7.93
N GLU A 24 -7.07 0.05 9.19
CA GLU A 24 -7.96 -0.49 10.22
C GLU A 24 -9.11 0.47 10.59
N GLU A 25 -8.87 1.78 10.51
CA GLU A 25 -9.88 2.82 10.70
C GLU A 25 -10.92 2.81 9.57
N GLN A 26 -10.51 2.60 8.32
CA GLN A 26 -11.39 2.63 7.16
C GLN A 26 -12.03 1.27 6.82
N ALA A 27 -11.32 0.16 7.03
CA ALA A 27 -11.76 -1.17 6.64
C ALA A 27 -12.89 -1.71 7.54
N ALA A 28 -13.83 -2.42 6.94
CA ALA A 28 -14.83 -3.21 7.66
C ALA A 28 -14.15 -4.22 8.60
N ASP A 29 -14.83 -4.59 9.70
CA ASP A 29 -14.21 -5.40 10.77
C ASP A 29 -13.59 -6.72 10.27
N PHE A 30 -14.23 -7.38 9.30
CA PHE A 30 -13.74 -8.63 8.71
C PHE A 30 -12.52 -8.44 7.79
N CYS A 31 -12.24 -7.20 7.35
CA CYS A 31 -11.13 -6.86 6.48
C CYS A 31 -9.91 -6.31 7.22
N LYS A 32 -10.03 -5.82 8.47
CA LYS A 32 -8.97 -5.10 9.20
C LYS A 32 -7.60 -5.79 9.18
N THR A 33 -7.57 -7.11 9.37
CA THR A 33 -6.31 -7.87 9.43
C THR A 33 -5.66 -8.15 8.06
N SER A 34 -6.31 -7.76 6.96
CA SER A 34 -5.80 -8.00 5.60
C SER A 34 -4.83 -6.93 5.10
N GLY A 35 -4.71 -5.79 5.78
CA GLY A 35 -3.91 -4.64 5.33
C GLY A 35 -2.46 -4.98 4.99
N THR A 36 -1.78 -5.71 5.87
CA THR A 36 -0.40 -6.17 5.64
C THR A 36 -0.29 -7.13 4.44
N ARG A 37 -1.24 -8.06 4.30
CA ARG A 37 -1.23 -9.05 3.20
C ARG A 37 -1.49 -8.38 1.85
N LEU A 38 -2.36 -7.37 1.81
CA LEU A 38 -2.61 -6.60 0.59
C LEU A 38 -1.36 -5.82 0.16
N LEU A 39 -0.66 -5.19 1.12
CA LEU A 39 0.62 -4.54 0.86
C LEU A 39 1.67 -5.51 0.28
N GLN A 40 1.85 -6.67 0.91
CA GLN A 40 2.78 -7.70 0.42
C GLN A 40 2.46 -8.12 -1.01
N SER A 41 1.17 -8.21 -1.36
CA SER A 41 0.75 -8.55 -2.71
C SER A 41 0.97 -7.42 -3.72
N VAL A 42 0.82 -6.16 -3.31
CA VAL A 42 1.03 -4.99 -4.21
C VAL A 42 2.52 -4.78 -4.49
N PHE A 43 3.38 -5.03 -3.51
CA PHE A 43 4.82 -4.79 -3.60
C PHE A 43 5.66 -6.06 -3.76
N SER A 44 5.04 -7.20 -4.09
CA SER A 44 5.78 -8.43 -4.40
C SER A 44 6.63 -8.29 -5.66
N GLU A 45 6.17 -7.50 -6.63
CA GLU A 45 6.85 -7.25 -7.89
C GLU A 45 6.27 -5.98 -8.54
N PHE A 46 7.09 -4.94 -8.71
CA PHE A 46 6.67 -3.66 -9.28
C PHE A 46 7.82 -2.95 -10.02
N THR A 47 7.49 -1.95 -10.84
CA THR A 47 8.48 -1.04 -11.45
C THR A 47 8.32 0.37 -10.88
N ALA A 48 9.37 1.18 -10.95
CA ALA A 48 9.35 2.53 -10.39
C ALA A 48 8.32 3.48 -11.05
N ASP A 49 7.89 3.18 -12.28
CA ASP A 49 6.88 3.92 -13.02
C ASP A 49 5.43 3.44 -12.76
N MET A 50 5.25 2.34 -12.03
CA MET A 50 3.91 1.85 -11.67
C MET A 50 3.30 2.67 -10.56
N ILE A 51 1.99 2.89 -10.65
CA ILE A 51 1.21 3.42 -9.54
C ILE A 51 0.78 2.24 -8.66
N CYS A 52 1.43 2.08 -7.51
CA CYS A 52 1.07 1.09 -6.51
C CYS A 52 0.03 1.68 -5.54
N SER A 53 -1.11 1.02 -5.40
CA SER A 53 -2.16 1.41 -4.45
C SER A 53 -2.91 0.20 -3.92
N VAL A 54 -3.35 0.26 -2.67
CA VAL A 54 -4.27 -0.72 -2.08
C VAL A 54 -5.69 -0.17 -2.18
N TYR A 55 -6.63 -1.00 -2.60
CA TYR A 55 -8.01 -0.57 -2.83
C TYR A 55 -8.99 -1.40 -2.00
N LEU A 56 -9.94 -0.71 -1.37
CA LEU A 56 -11.07 -1.30 -0.66
C LEU A 56 -12.36 -0.90 -1.38
N ASP A 57 -13.13 -1.89 -1.80
CA ASP A 57 -14.45 -1.68 -2.39
C ASP A 57 -15.51 -1.32 -1.35
N TYR A 58 -16.70 -0.91 -1.81
CA TYR A 58 -17.85 -0.53 -0.98
C TYR A 58 -18.18 -1.54 0.15
N GLY A 59 -18.00 -2.84 -0.11
CA GLY A 59 -18.29 -3.90 0.88
C GLY A 59 -17.15 -4.13 1.89
N GLN A 60 -15.99 -3.52 1.66
CA GLN A 60 -14.78 -3.67 2.46
C GLN A 60 -14.47 -2.44 3.31
N THR A 61 -15.20 -1.34 3.14
CA THR A 61 -15.05 -0.11 3.93
C THR A 61 -16.21 0.06 4.91
N LYS A 62 -15.97 0.76 6.02
CA LYS A 62 -17.03 1.16 6.97
C LYS A 62 -17.93 2.26 6.41
N ALA A 63 -17.42 3.04 5.46
CA ALA A 63 -18.09 4.24 4.95
C ALA A 63 -18.95 3.97 3.71
N GLU A 64 -19.01 2.71 3.24
CA GLU A 64 -19.82 2.26 2.10
C GLU A 64 -19.49 2.95 0.76
N TYR A 65 -18.30 3.57 0.68
CA TYR A 65 -17.70 4.04 -0.56
C TYR A 65 -16.30 3.45 -0.73
N PRO A 66 -15.78 3.35 -1.97
CA PRO A 66 -14.46 2.79 -2.19
C PRO A 66 -13.35 3.72 -1.72
N ILE A 67 -12.29 3.14 -1.14
CA ILE A 67 -11.14 3.88 -0.61
C ILE A 67 -9.86 3.37 -1.28
N ARG A 68 -8.99 4.31 -1.68
CA ARG A 68 -7.70 4.02 -2.27
C ARG A 68 -6.58 4.53 -1.36
N PHE A 69 -5.71 3.63 -0.91
CA PHE A 69 -4.47 3.95 -0.21
C PHE A 69 -3.35 4.09 -1.23
N GLU A 70 -2.68 5.24 -1.22
CA GLU A 70 -1.69 5.60 -2.22
C GLU A 70 -0.27 5.53 -1.67
N PHE A 71 0.66 5.15 -2.55
CA PHE A 71 2.07 5.05 -2.24
C PHE A 71 2.88 5.77 -3.31
N ASN A 72 3.91 6.48 -2.87
CA ASN A 72 4.90 7.09 -3.74
C ASN A 72 6.14 6.20 -3.79
N ILE A 73 6.63 5.98 -5.01
CA ILE A 73 7.82 5.18 -5.30
C ILE A 73 8.88 6.13 -5.84
N ASN A 74 10.03 6.20 -5.16
CA ASN A 74 11.18 6.99 -5.60
C ASN A 74 12.38 6.07 -5.81
N VAL A 75 13.22 6.40 -6.79
CA VAL A 75 14.50 5.73 -7.00
C VAL A 75 15.60 6.77 -6.87
N GLU A 76 16.41 6.66 -5.81
CA GLU A 76 17.54 7.53 -5.54
C GLU A 76 18.81 6.68 -5.45
N ASP A 77 19.84 7.04 -6.21
CA ASP A 77 21.11 6.30 -6.28
C ASP A 77 20.98 4.78 -6.53
N GLY A 78 19.94 4.37 -7.27
CA GLY A 78 19.64 2.97 -7.58
C GLY A 78 18.92 2.22 -6.47
N GLN A 79 18.61 2.88 -5.35
CA GLN A 79 17.79 2.33 -4.28
C GLN A 79 16.34 2.78 -4.43
N VAL A 80 15.42 1.81 -4.41
CA VAL A 80 13.98 2.08 -4.40
C VAL A 80 13.52 2.39 -2.97
N THR A 81 12.76 3.46 -2.82
CA THR A 81 12.10 3.84 -1.57
C THR A 81 10.61 3.95 -1.81
N VAL A 82 9.82 3.31 -0.95
CA VAL A 82 8.36 3.36 -1.01
C VAL A 82 7.83 4.07 0.23
N SER A 83 6.91 4.99 0.02
CA SER A 83 6.36 5.85 1.06
C SER A 83 4.84 5.93 0.94
N TYR A 84 4.13 5.70 2.04
CA TYR A 84 2.70 5.91 2.12
C TYR A 84 2.38 7.40 2.09
N ILE A 85 1.39 7.82 1.31
CA ILE A 85 1.03 9.24 1.13
C ILE A 85 -0.39 9.58 1.58
N GLY A 86 -1.15 8.60 2.06
CA GLY A 86 -2.54 8.77 2.52
C GLY A 86 -3.56 7.97 1.72
N PHE A 87 -4.83 8.27 1.95
CA PHE A 87 -5.94 7.64 1.24
C PHE A 87 -6.98 8.66 0.74
N SER A 88 -7.72 8.28 -0.29
CA SER A 88 -8.83 9.04 -0.88
C SER A 88 -10.07 8.19 -1.12
#